data_AF-E3MQF0-F1
#
_entry.id   AF-E3MQF0-F1
#
_cell.length_a   1.000
_cell.length_b   1.000
_cell.length_c   1.000
_cell.angle_alpha   90.00
_cell.angle_beta   90.00
_cell.angle_gamma   90.00
#
_symmetry.space_group_name_H-M   'P 1'
#
loop_
_entity.id
_entity.type
_entity.pdbx_description
1 polymer ?
#
loop_
_entity_poly.entity_id
_entity_poly.type
_entity_poly.pdbx_seq_one_letter_code
_entity_poly.pdbx_strand_id
1 'polypeptide(L)'
;MSSLGFQKRCLSVHGQGDVQVAANISIDLMNQPRVLLNSCNVKLTVYPNDSKFLIEAFNRDPDTEFRFKIKDVYALVNEFDLADGLSNALEAAVIEHKLIQYPMISSQVRSFYIEPNRLDAPANTLFTSKMPRRIFLGLVDAEAYNGSYEKSPFNFQPHGITDIHVDYCGMSVPGRPFSLDFTKNKFIEAYIQLQETLGHTRNNFSCNSISTKMFKEDGYTIFGFELSPVAQDNSLFELVRQTNISVRLNFRDKTPQGGLYCVVYAEFDQIFSLDALRNPIIDSIV
;
A
#
# COMPACT_ATOMS: atom_id res chain seq x y z
N MET A 1 -2.00 -14.67 -20.31
CA MET A 1 -0.76 -15.45 -20.53
C MET A 1 0.10 -15.30 -19.29
N SER A 2 0.57 -16.39 -18.67
CA SER A 2 1.39 -16.29 -17.46
C SER A 2 2.78 -15.73 -17.79
N SER A 3 3.25 -14.78 -16.98
CA SER A 3 4.58 -14.16 -17.15
C SER A 3 5.69 -15.22 -17.06
N LEU A 4 6.75 -15.08 -17.86
CA LEU A 4 7.93 -15.97 -17.82
C LEU A 4 8.55 -16.03 -16.42
N GLY A 5 8.52 -14.91 -15.68
CA GLY A 5 9.00 -14.84 -14.30
C GLY A 5 8.15 -15.68 -13.34
N PHE A 6 6.83 -15.70 -13.54
CA PHE A 6 5.92 -16.56 -12.78
C PHE A 6 6.24 -18.04 -13.04
N GLN A 7 6.38 -18.44 -14.31
CA GLN A 7 6.71 -19.83 -14.67
C GLN A 7 8.04 -20.29 -14.03
N LYS A 8 9.07 -19.44 -14.04
CA LYS A 8 10.35 -19.74 -13.37
C LYS A 8 10.20 -19.90 -11.85
N ARG A 9 9.40 -19.04 -11.19
CA ARG A 9 9.11 -19.19 -9.75
C ARG A 9 8.31 -20.45 -9.44
N CYS A 10 7.35 -20.81 -10.27
CA CYS A 10 6.62 -22.07 -10.12
C CYS A 10 7.59 -23.26 -10.20
N LEU A 11 8.49 -23.27 -11.18
CA LEU A 11 9.49 -24.33 -11.34
C LEU A 11 10.49 -24.39 -10.18
N SER A 12 10.84 -23.25 -9.56
CA SER A 12 11.73 -23.26 -8.39
C SER A 12 11.08 -23.79 -7.12
N VAL A 13 9.75 -23.91 -7.08
CA VAL A 13 8.99 -24.40 -5.92
C VAL A 13 8.45 -25.81 -6.15
N HIS A 14 8.00 -26.12 -7.37
CA HIS A 14 7.32 -27.36 -7.68
C HIS A 14 8.25 -28.58 -7.52
N GLY A 15 7.86 -29.51 -6.62
CA GLY A 15 8.60 -30.76 -6.39
C GLY A 15 9.93 -30.62 -5.64
N GLN A 16 10.30 -29.41 -5.20
CA GLN A 16 11.56 -29.16 -4.49
C GLN A 16 11.48 -29.39 -2.97
N GLY A 17 10.27 -29.66 -2.45
CA GLY A 17 10.04 -29.79 -1.02
C GLY A 17 9.91 -28.43 -0.33
N ASP A 18 10.64 -28.23 0.76
CA ASP A 18 10.61 -26.98 1.52
C ASP A 18 11.36 -25.87 0.78
N VAL A 19 10.75 -24.69 0.72
CA VAL A 19 11.32 -23.53 0.06
C VAL A 19 11.64 -22.45 1.08
N GLN A 20 12.85 -21.90 0.98
CA GLN A 20 13.28 -20.76 1.78
C GLN A 20 13.14 -19.47 0.98
N VAL A 21 12.59 -18.44 1.63
CA VAL A 21 12.45 -17.10 1.06
C VAL A 21 12.96 -16.06 2.05
N ALA A 22 13.45 -14.94 1.54
CA ALA A 22 13.85 -13.79 2.34
C ALA A 22 13.21 -12.53 1.75
N ALA A 23 12.71 -11.64 2.62
CA ALA A 23 12.13 -10.37 2.24
C ALA A 23 12.36 -9.34 3.35
N ASN A 24 12.39 -8.06 2.97
CA ASN A 24 12.40 -6.97 3.94
C ASN A 24 11.04 -6.89 4.64
N ILE A 25 11.06 -6.48 5.90
CA ILE A 25 9.84 -6.21 6.67
C ILE A 25 9.35 -4.81 6.30
N SER A 26 8.32 -4.74 5.45
CA SER A 26 7.72 -3.48 5.01
C SER A 26 6.72 -2.96 6.04
N ILE A 27 7.23 -2.40 7.14
CA ILE A 27 6.43 -1.64 8.13
C ILE A 27 6.98 -0.22 8.22
N ASP A 28 6.12 0.74 8.59
CA ASP A 28 6.41 2.18 8.58
C ASP A 28 7.77 2.53 9.26
N LEU A 29 8.04 1.96 10.44
CA LEU A 29 9.28 2.20 11.20
C LEU A 29 10.55 1.65 10.53
N MET A 30 10.42 0.62 9.69
CA MET A 30 11.55 -0.01 8.98
C MET A 30 11.77 0.61 7.59
N ASN A 31 10.85 1.46 7.14
CA ASN A 31 10.93 2.18 5.87
C ASN A 31 11.61 3.56 6.00
N GLN A 32 12.04 3.95 7.20
CA GLN A 32 12.81 5.18 7.44
C GLN A 32 14.32 4.86 7.58
N PRO A 33 15.22 5.77 7.18
CA PRO A 33 16.66 5.48 7.04
C PRO A 33 17.47 5.53 8.35
N ARG A 34 16.88 5.95 9.47
CA ARG A 34 17.60 6.15 10.75
C ARG A 34 17.65 4.84 11.54
N VAL A 35 18.76 4.64 12.25
CA VAL A 35 18.90 3.54 13.19
C VAL A 35 18.04 3.80 14.43
N LEU A 36 17.45 2.75 14.98
CA LEU A 36 16.71 2.83 16.25
C LEU A 36 17.67 3.18 17.40
N LEU A 37 17.17 3.89 18.41
CA LEU A 37 17.96 4.24 19.59
C LEU A 37 18.45 2.97 20.30
N ASN A 38 19.67 3.03 20.85
CA ASN A 38 20.23 1.96 21.67
C ASN A 38 19.33 1.63 22.86
N SER A 39 19.46 0.41 23.39
CA SER A 39 18.75 -0.04 24.60
C SER A 39 17.22 -0.03 24.50
N CYS A 40 16.67 -0.07 23.29
CA CYS A 40 15.24 -0.27 23.05
C CYS A 40 14.89 -1.77 22.96
N ASN A 41 13.77 -2.16 23.58
CA ASN A 41 13.25 -3.52 23.43
C ASN A 41 12.32 -3.58 22.21
N VAL A 42 12.64 -4.44 21.24
CA VAL A 42 11.87 -4.61 20.01
C VAL A 42 11.27 -6.00 19.98
N LYS A 43 9.94 -6.06 19.87
CA LYS A 43 9.19 -7.30 19.63
C LYS A 43 8.44 -7.21 18.31
N LEU A 44 8.86 -8.01 17.34
CA LEU A 44 8.12 -8.20 16.09
C LEU A 44 7.18 -9.39 16.22
N THR A 45 5.89 -9.21 15.91
CA THR A 45 4.91 -10.29 15.86
C THR A 45 4.23 -10.29 14.49
N VAL A 46 4.24 -11.43 13.81
CA VAL A 46 3.73 -11.58 12.44
C VAL A 46 2.62 -12.63 12.45
N TYR A 47 1.50 -12.30 11.81
CA TYR A 47 0.38 -13.21 11.63
C TYR A 47 0.15 -13.45 10.13
N PRO A 48 0.20 -14.69 9.65
CA PRO A 48 -0.11 -14.97 8.25
C PRO A 48 -1.62 -14.80 8.00
N ASN A 49 -1.96 -14.29 6.82
CA ASN A 49 -3.33 -14.31 6.31
C ASN A 49 -3.80 -15.74 6.00
N ASP A 50 -5.09 -15.89 5.70
CA ASP A 50 -5.66 -17.17 5.29
C ASP A 50 -4.97 -17.75 4.04
N SER A 51 -4.89 -19.08 3.96
CA SER A 51 -4.22 -19.76 2.85
C SER A 51 -4.88 -19.47 1.49
N LYS A 52 -6.19 -19.23 1.45
CA LYS A 52 -6.93 -18.85 0.23
C LYS A 52 -6.56 -17.46 -0.26
N PHE A 53 -6.07 -16.59 0.62
CA PHE A 53 -5.55 -15.28 0.23
C PHE A 53 -4.10 -15.38 -0.26
N LEU A 54 -3.30 -16.27 0.35
CA LEU A 54 -1.86 -16.37 0.10
C LEU A 54 -1.51 -17.26 -1.11
N ILE A 55 -2.38 -18.17 -1.53
CA ILE A 55 -2.09 -19.19 -2.54
C ILE A 55 -3.00 -19.01 -3.75
N GLU A 56 -2.39 -18.76 -4.90
CA GLU A 56 -3.05 -18.84 -6.20
C GLU A 56 -2.89 -20.27 -6.77
N ALA A 57 -4.01 -20.97 -6.96
CA ALA A 57 -4.06 -22.34 -7.46
C ALA A 57 -5.10 -22.47 -8.58
N PHE A 58 -4.86 -21.75 -9.68
CA PHE A 58 -5.68 -21.83 -10.89
C PHE A 58 -5.73 -23.25 -11.46
N ASN A 59 -6.91 -23.66 -11.95
CA ASN A 59 -7.14 -25.00 -12.54
C ASN A 59 -6.86 -26.18 -11.59
N ARG A 60 -6.92 -25.96 -10.27
CA ARG A 60 -6.89 -27.06 -9.30
C ARG A 60 -8.18 -27.89 -9.38
N ASP A 61 -8.12 -29.11 -8.85
CA ASP A 61 -9.33 -29.84 -8.49
C ASP A 61 -10.07 -29.06 -7.38
N PRO A 62 -11.37 -28.74 -7.56
CA PRO A 62 -12.17 -27.99 -6.58
C PRO A 62 -12.10 -28.56 -5.16
N ASP A 63 -11.95 -29.89 -5.02
CA ASP A 63 -11.93 -30.59 -3.74
C ASP A 63 -10.55 -30.56 -3.04
N THR A 64 -9.50 -30.08 -3.72
CA THR A 64 -8.13 -30.08 -3.18
C THR A 64 -7.77 -28.77 -2.50
N GLU A 65 -7.85 -28.68 -1.18
CA GLU A 65 -7.40 -27.49 -0.44
C GLU A 65 -5.87 -27.43 -0.25
N PHE A 66 -5.31 -26.22 -0.38
CA PHE A 66 -3.90 -25.95 -0.12
C PHE A 66 -3.72 -25.20 1.20
N ARG A 67 -2.62 -25.44 1.90
CA ARG A 67 -2.33 -24.72 3.14
C ARG A 67 -0.92 -24.17 3.14
N PHE A 68 -0.81 -22.87 3.40
CA PHE A 68 0.47 -22.23 3.64
C PHE A 68 0.94 -22.61 5.05
N LYS A 69 2.15 -23.18 5.14
CA LYS A 69 2.76 -23.57 6.41
C LYS A 69 4.14 -22.96 6.53
N ILE A 70 4.34 -22.21 7.60
CA ILE A 70 5.63 -21.68 8.00
C ILE A 70 6.30 -22.73 8.90
N LYS A 71 7.51 -23.18 8.53
CA LYS A 71 8.27 -24.17 9.31
C LYS A 71 9.25 -23.52 10.27
N ASP A 72 9.97 -22.52 9.79
CA ASP A 72 10.97 -21.78 10.55
C ASP A 72 11.02 -20.32 10.07
N VAL A 73 11.29 -19.40 10.98
CA VAL A 73 11.41 -17.96 10.72
C VAL A 73 12.48 -17.39 11.62
N TYR A 74 13.42 -16.66 11.03
CA TYR A 74 14.33 -15.80 11.74
C TYR A 74 14.44 -14.45 11.03
N ALA A 75 14.82 -13.42 11.78
CA ALA A 75 15.10 -12.10 11.25
C ALA A 75 16.61 -11.85 11.27
N LEU A 76 17.13 -11.28 10.19
CA LEU A 76 18.48 -10.74 10.14
C LEU A 76 18.40 -9.26 10.49
N VAL A 77 19.12 -8.85 11.53
CA VAL A 77 19.15 -7.46 12.02
C VAL A 77 20.58 -6.95 11.92
N ASN A 78 20.75 -5.76 11.36
CA ASN A 78 22.04 -5.07 11.34
C ASN A 78 22.15 -4.19 12.59
N GLU A 79 23.18 -4.45 13.40
CA GLU A 79 23.50 -3.70 14.61
C GLU A 79 24.74 -2.84 14.37
N PHE A 80 24.81 -1.69 15.04
CA PHE A 80 25.95 -0.78 14.98
C PHE A 80 26.60 -0.66 16.35
N ASP A 81 27.88 -0.98 16.44
CA ASP A 81 28.67 -0.73 17.65
C ASP A 81 29.03 0.75 17.74
N LEU A 82 28.71 1.37 18.88
CA LEU A 82 29.01 2.78 19.14
C LEU A 82 30.30 2.90 19.95
N ALA A 83 31.18 3.83 19.57
CA ALA A 83 32.32 4.20 20.41
C ALA A 83 31.85 4.91 21.70
N ASP A 84 32.55 4.70 22.81
CA ASP A 84 32.17 5.22 24.13
C ASP A 84 31.84 6.72 24.15
N GLY A 85 32.65 7.53 23.46
CA GLY A 85 32.43 8.98 23.37
C GLY A 85 31.11 9.34 22.70
N LEU A 86 30.71 8.60 21.65
CA LEU A 86 29.45 8.81 20.95
C LEU A 86 28.26 8.30 21.78
N SER A 87 28.42 7.17 22.49
CA SER A 87 27.40 6.67 23.41
C SER A 87 27.10 7.68 24.51
N ASN A 88 28.14 8.28 25.12
CA ASN A 88 27.96 9.29 26.16
C ASN A 88 27.28 10.56 25.64
N ALA A 89 27.65 11.01 24.43
CA ALA A 89 27.02 12.16 23.80
C ALA A 89 25.55 11.89 23.47
N LEU A 90 25.22 10.68 23.02
CA LEU A 90 23.85 10.26 22.74
C LEU A 90 23.00 10.25 24.02
N GLU A 91 23.48 9.65 25.12
CA GLU A 91 22.75 9.67 26.39
C GLU A 91 22.55 11.10 26.93
N ALA A 92 23.55 11.97 26.82
CA ALA A 92 23.41 13.38 27.20
C ALA A 92 22.31 14.08 26.38
N ALA A 93 22.27 13.84 25.06
CA ALA A 93 21.25 14.38 24.17
C ALA A 93 19.84 13.84 24.48
N VAL A 94 19.72 12.57 24.85
CA VAL A 94 18.44 11.96 25.29
C VAL A 94 17.91 12.67 26.54
N ILE A 95 18.78 12.94 27.51
CA ILE A 95 18.42 13.62 28.77
C ILE A 95 18.04 15.09 28.50
N GLU A 96 18.80 15.79 27.65
CA GLU A 96 18.57 17.19 27.32
C GLU A 96 17.27 17.40 26.56
N HIS A 97 17.07 16.66 25.46
CA HIS A 97 15.93 16.85 24.56
C HIS A 97 14.67 16.12 25.03
N LYS A 98 14.80 15.12 25.91
CA LYS A 98 13.71 14.32 26.52
C LYS A 98 12.85 13.49 25.56
N LEU A 99 12.85 13.82 24.28
CA LEU A 99 12.07 13.20 23.24
C LEU A 99 12.91 13.04 21.97
N ILE A 100 13.07 11.80 21.52
CA ILE A 100 13.67 11.49 20.23
C ILE A 100 12.55 11.23 19.25
N GLN A 101 12.64 11.80 18.05
CA GLN A 101 11.60 11.73 17.04
C GLN A 101 12.09 11.08 15.74
N TYR A 102 11.31 10.12 15.26
CA TYR A 102 11.46 9.43 14.00
C TYR A 102 10.32 9.86 13.08
N PRO A 103 10.56 10.84 12.17
CA PRO A 103 9.60 11.14 11.13
C PRO A 103 9.55 9.95 10.17
N MET A 104 8.34 9.50 9.86
CA MET A 104 8.08 8.40 8.95
C MET A 104 6.85 8.66 8.11
N ILE A 105 6.76 7.94 6.99
CA ILE A 105 5.51 7.82 6.24
C ILE A 105 4.77 6.62 6.79
N SER A 106 3.58 6.87 7.34
CA SER A 106 2.69 5.84 7.80
C SER A 106 1.66 5.48 6.76
N SER A 107 1.58 4.19 6.44
CA SER A 107 0.62 3.68 5.48
C SER A 107 -0.64 3.17 6.16
N GLN A 108 -1.81 3.56 5.64
CA GLN A 108 -3.08 2.95 6.05
C GLN A 108 -3.84 2.44 4.85
N VAL A 109 -4.43 1.26 5.00
CA VAL A 109 -5.34 0.68 4.02
C VAL A 109 -6.74 0.69 4.58
N ARG A 110 -7.67 1.26 3.83
CA ARG A 110 -9.11 1.13 4.06
C ARG A 110 -9.76 0.59 2.81
N SER A 111 -10.90 -0.06 2.96
CA SER A 111 -11.66 -0.57 1.83
C SER A 111 -13.15 -0.45 2.08
N PHE A 112 -13.90 -0.29 1.00
CA PHE A 112 -15.35 -0.28 1.05
C PHE A 112 -15.91 -1.19 -0.04
N TYR A 113 -17.01 -1.85 0.29
CA TYR A 113 -17.71 -2.73 -0.62
C TYR A 113 -18.63 -1.94 -1.55
N ILE A 114 -18.67 -2.34 -2.82
CA ILE A 114 -19.54 -1.79 -3.84
C ILE A 114 -20.46 -2.92 -4.28
N GLU A 115 -21.75 -2.70 -4.09
CA GLU A 115 -22.79 -3.70 -4.40
C GLU A 115 -22.80 -4.08 -5.89
N PRO A 116 -23.28 -5.29 -6.22
CA PRO A 116 -23.46 -5.72 -7.59
C PRO A 116 -24.52 -4.88 -8.32
N ASN A 117 -24.44 -4.85 -9.66
CA ASN A 117 -25.40 -4.17 -10.53
C ASN A 117 -25.52 -2.64 -10.34
N ARG A 118 -24.49 -2.00 -9.78
CA ARG A 118 -24.38 -0.54 -9.61
C ARG A 118 -23.71 0.11 -10.81
N LEU A 119 -24.06 1.37 -11.08
CA LEU A 119 -23.35 2.23 -12.05
C LEU A 119 -22.48 3.28 -11.35
N ASP A 120 -22.52 3.32 -10.03
CA ASP A 120 -21.82 4.29 -9.20
C ASP A 120 -21.51 3.69 -7.82
N ALA A 121 -20.45 4.21 -7.20
CA ALA A 121 -20.25 4.14 -5.77
C ALA A 121 -20.35 5.57 -5.22
N PRO A 122 -21.34 5.87 -4.35
CA PRO A 122 -21.49 7.20 -3.78
C PRO A 122 -20.29 7.57 -2.91
N ALA A 123 -20.22 8.83 -2.46
CA ALA A 123 -19.13 9.30 -1.61
C ALA A 123 -19.02 8.45 -0.33
N ASN A 124 -17.93 7.68 -0.24
CA ASN A 124 -17.58 6.88 0.93
C ASN A 124 -16.46 7.59 1.69
N THR A 125 -16.75 8.05 2.91
CA THR A 125 -15.74 8.68 3.78
C THR A 125 -14.81 7.62 4.34
N LEU A 126 -13.53 7.75 4.04
CA LEU A 126 -12.49 6.80 4.42
C LEU A 126 -11.69 7.28 5.60
N PHE A 127 -11.22 8.53 5.61
CA PHE A 127 -10.36 9.08 6.67
C PHE A 127 -10.93 10.39 7.19
N THR A 128 -10.82 10.63 8.50
CA THR A 128 -11.45 11.80 9.16
C THR A 128 -10.50 12.60 10.07
N SER A 129 -9.38 12.04 10.52
CA SER A 129 -8.46 12.76 11.42
C SER A 129 -7.36 13.53 10.71
N LYS A 130 -6.84 13.02 9.61
CA LYS A 130 -5.61 13.53 9.01
C LYS A 130 -5.69 13.51 7.49
N MET A 131 -5.10 14.52 6.88
CA MET A 131 -4.86 14.58 5.45
C MET A 131 -3.64 13.72 5.08
N PRO A 132 -3.77 12.73 4.19
CA PRO A 132 -2.67 11.99 3.63
C PRO A 132 -1.96 12.85 2.60
N ARG A 133 -0.69 12.52 2.37
CA ARG A 133 0.16 13.10 1.33
C ARG A 133 -0.36 12.72 -0.05
N ARG A 134 -0.68 11.44 -0.20
CA ARG A 134 -1.21 10.85 -1.43
C ARG A 134 -2.05 9.61 -1.12
N ILE A 135 -2.92 9.26 -2.05
CA ILE A 135 -3.75 8.07 -1.97
C ILE A 135 -3.70 7.28 -3.28
N PHE A 136 -3.88 5.98 -3.16
CA PHE A 136 -3.93 5.04 -4.26
C PHE A 136 -5.19 4.20 -4.14
N LEU A 137 -5.88 3.99 -5.25
CA LEU A 137 -7.13 3.25 -5.31
C LEU A 137 -7.03 2.12 -6.32
N GLY A 138 -7.47 0.94 -5.93
CA GLY A 138 -7.60 -0.23 -6.79
C GLY A 138 -8.95 -0.90 -6.59
N LEU A 139 -9.55 -1.38 -7.67
CA LEU A 139 -10.78 -2.16 -7.63
C LEU A 139 -10.45 -3.65 -7.77
N VAL A 140 -11.07 -4.46 -6.92
CA VAL A 140 -10.86 -5.91 -6.90
C VAL A 140 -12.20 -6.63 -6.71
N ASP A 141 -12.34 -7.80 -7.31
CA ASP A 141 -13.50 -8.67 -7.08
C ASP A 141 -13.66 -9.01 -5.60
N ALA A 142 -14.89 -9.00 -5.09
CA ALA A 142 -15.12 -9.25 -3.67
C ALA A 142 -14.71 -10.65 -3.21
N GLU A 143 -14.84 -11.64 -4.09
CA GLU A 143 -14.36 -13.00 -3.83
C GLU A 143 -12.82 -13.03 -3.71
N ALA A 144 -12.11 -12.28 -4.55
CA ALA A 144 -10.66 -12.24 -4.52
C ALA A 144 -10.14 -11.53 -3.26
N TYR A 145 -10.78 -10.42 -2.87
CA TYR A 145 -10.45 -9.68 -1.65
C TYR A 145 -10.56 -10.55 -0.39
N ASN A 146 -11.60 -11.38 -0.29
CA ASN A 146 -11.82 -12.28 0.84
C ASN A 146 -10.93 -13.54 0.81
N GLY A 147 -10.19 -13.77 -0.28
CA GLY A 147 -9.34 -14.93 -0.50
C GLY A 147 -10.03 -16.01 -1.33
N SER A 148 -9.42 -16.35 -2.47
CA SER A 148 -9.86 -17.42 -3.37
C SER A 148 -8.65 -18.06 -4.02
N TYR A 149 -8.67 -19.38 -4.21
CA TYR A 149 -7.62 -20.07 -4.96
C TYR A 149 -7.64 -19.74 -6.46
N GLU A 150 -8.77 -19.26 -6.97
CA GLU A 150 -9.01 -19.04 -8.40
C GLU A 150 -8.90 -17.56 -8.79
N LYS A 151 -8.76 -16.66 -7.81
CA LYS A 151 -8.67 -15.22 -8.04
C LYS A 151 -7.60 -14.58 -7.17
N SER A 152 -6.93 -13.57 -7.72
CA SER A 152 -5.87 -12.85 -7.01
C SER A 152 -6.40 -11.57 -6.36
N PRO A 153 -6.13 -11.30 -5.08
CA PRO A 153 -6.45 -10.02 -4.44
C PRO A 153 -5.60 -8.85 -4.99
N PHE A 154 -4.57 -9.14 -5.79
CA PHE A 154 -3.68 -8.17 -6.42
C PHE A 154 -3.98 -7.92 -7.90
N ASN A 155 -5.07 -8.48 -8.42
CA ASN A 155 -5.53 -8.27 -9.79
C ASN A 155 -6.50 -7.08 -9.83
N PHE A 156 -5.95 -5.87 -9.91
CA PHE A 156 -6.71 -4.62 -9.96
C PHE A 156 -7.20 -4.32 -11.38
N GLN A 157 -8.48 -4.54 -11.63
CA GLN A 157 -9.09 -4.35 -12.94
C GLN A 157 -9.84 -3.02 -13.03
N PRO A 158 -10.02 -2.46 -14.24
CA PRO A 158 -10.71 -1.19 -14.39
C PRO A 158 -12.22 -1.30 -14.11
N HIS A 159 -12.82 -2.48 -14.26
CA HIS A 159 -14.26 -2.73 -14.06
C HIS A 159 -15.19 -1.70 -14.72
N GLY A 160 -14.80 -1.17 -15.89
CA GLY A 160 -15.59 -0.18 -16.61
C GLY A 160 -15.67 1.20 -15.95
N ILE A 161 -14.77 1.51 -15.02
CA ILE A 161 -14.71 2.82 -14.37
C ILE A 161 -14.53 3.94 -15.40
N THR A 162 -15.32 5.00 -15.26
CA THR A 162 -15.31 6.17 -16.15
C THR A 162 -14.72 7.40 -15.48
N ASP A 163 -14.98 7.56 -14.18
CA ASP A 163 -14.63 8.76 -13.45
C ASP A 163 -14.44 8.45 -11.96
N ILE A 164 -13.50 9.16 -11.35
CA ILE A 164 -13.08 8.99 -9.96
C ILE A 164 -12.96 10.38 -9.37
N HIS A 165 -13.52 10.57 -8.18
CA HIS A 165 -13.25 11.78 -7.43
C HIS A 165 -12.91 11.48 -5.98
N VAL A 166 -11.96 12.27 -5.50
CA VAL A 166 -11.47 12.28 -4.14
C VAL A 166 -11.76 13.67 -3.59
N ASP A 167 -12.73 13.75 -2.70
CA ASP A 167 -13.12 15.00 -2.06
C ASP A 167 -12.38 15.14 -0.73
N TYR A 168 -11.71 16.28 -0.53
CA TYR A 168 -10.98 16.63 0.71
C TYR A 168 -10.92 18.15 0.86
N CYS A 169 -10.99 18.67 2.10
CA CYS A 169 -10.86 20.10 2.40
C CYS A 169 -11.77 21.03 1.57
N GLY A 170 -12.96 20.58 1.17
CA GLY A 170 -13.88 21.34 0.29
C GLY A 170 -13.45 21.41 -1.18
N MET A 171 -12.40 20.70 -1.56
CA MET A 171 -11.92 20.54 -2.94
C MET A 171 -12.13 19.10 -3.41
N SER A 172 -12.03 18.90 -4.73
CA SER A 172 -12.16 17.58 -5.36
C SER A 172 -11.00 17.39 -6.33
N VAL A 173 -10.34 16.24 -6.28
CA VAL A 173 -9.33 15.83 -7.27
C VAL A 173 -9.80 14.58 -8.02
N PRO A 174 -9.53 14.48 -9.33
CA PRO A 174 -8.84 15.47 -10.16
C PRO A 174 -9.73 16.70 -10.43
N GLY A 175 -9.13 17.89 -10.52
CA GLY A 175 -9.88 19.14 -10.72
C GLY A 175 -10.65 19.17 -12.05
N ARG A 176 -10.13 18.48 -13.06
CA ARG A 176 -10.88 18.07 -14.26
C ARG A 176 -11.26 16.61 -14.09
N PRO A 177 -12.56 16.26 -14.05
CA PRO A 177 -12.99 14.87 -13.97
C PRO A 177 -12.44 14.02 -15.11
N PHE A 178 -12.18 12.75 -14.84
CA PHE A 178 -11.75 11.85 -15.89
C PHE A 178 -12.89 11.52 -16.84
N SER A 179 -12.51 11.14 -18.07
CA SER A 179 -13.42 10.55 -19.05
C SER A 179 -12.79 9.25 -19.55
N LEU A 180 -12.68 8.29 -18.63
CA LEU A 180 -12.00 7.02 -18.88
C LEU A 180 -12.85 6.12 -19.78
N ASP A 181 -12.19 5.53 -20.77
CA ASP A 181 -12.74 4.47 -21.61
C ASP A 181 -11.61 3.52 -22.01
N PHE A 182 -11.44 2.47 -21.22
CA PHE A 182 -10.41 1.45 -21.44
C PHE A 182 -10.59 0.70 -22.77
N THR A 183 -11.80 0.56 -23.31
CA THR A 183 -12.02 -0.14 -24.59
C THR A 183 -11.60 0.71 -25.78
N LYS A 184 -11.72 2.04 -25.65
CA LYS A 184 -11.26 3.02 -26.66
C LYS A 184 -9.86 3.58 -26.39
N ASN A 185 -9.08 2.94 -25.51
CA ASN A 185 -7.75 3.36 -25.07
C ASN A 185 -7.68 4.78 -24.45
N LYS A 186 -8.78 5.27 -23.88
CA LYS A 186 -8.83 6.53 -23.12
C LYS A 186 -8.55 6.27 -21.64
N PHE A 187 -7.32 5.89 -21.30
CA PHE A 187 -6.88 5.66 -19.92
C PHE A 187 -5.49 6.22 -19.62
N ILE A 188 -4.83 6.80 -20.64
CA ILE A 188 -3.45 7.27 -20.55
C ILE A 188 -3.27 8.36 -19.49
N GLU A 189 -4.27 9.22 -19.30
CA GLU A 189 -4.22 10.27 -18.27
C GLU A 189 -4.10 9.67 -16.86
N ALA A 190 -4.94 8.69 -16.52
CA ALA A 190 -4.87 7.97 -15.26
C ALA A 190 -3.55 7.20 -15.10
N TYR A 191 -3.05 6.59 -16.18
CA TYR A 191 -1.75 5.92 -16.18
C TYR A 191 -0.60 6.88 -15.89
N ILE A 192 -0.56 8.04 -16.55
CA ILE A 192 0.47 9.07 -16.30
C ILE A 192 0.35 9.59 -14.87
N GLN A 193 -0.87 9.85 -14.40
CA GLN A 193 -1.10 10.33 -13.04
C GLN A 193 -0.59 9.34 -11.98
N LEU A 194 -0.75 8.02 -12.19
CA LEU A 194 -0.14 7.01 -11.33
C LEU A 194 1.40 7.16 -11.29
N GLN A 195 2.04 7.32 -12.45
CA GLN A 195 3.49 7.47 -12.53
C GLN A 195 3.98 8.78 -11.90
N GLU A 196 3.20 9.86 -12.03
CA GLU A 196 3.44 11.14 -11.35
C GLU A 196 3.34 10.96 -9.83
N THR A 197 2.26 10.35 -9.35
CA THR A 197 2.02 10.16 -7.91
C THR A 197 3.10 9.28 -7.25
N LEU A 198 3.67 8.33 -7.98
CA LEU A 198 4.80 7.50 -7.54
C LEU A 198 6.16 8.23 -7.60
N GLY A 199 6.19 9.44 -8.17
CA GLY A 199 7.41 10.23 -8.37
C GLY A 199 8.30 9.71 -9.49
N HIS A 200 7.81 8.85 -10.38
CA HIS A 200 8.57 8.34 -11.53
C HIS A 200 8.63 9.36 -12.68
N THR A 201 7.65 10.24 -12.76
CA THR A 201 7.67 11.33 -13.75
C THR A 201 8.82 12.29 -13.43
N ARG A 202 9.62 12.62 -14.45
CA ARG A 202 10.79 13.54 -14.38
C ARG A 202 12.05 12.97 -13.75
N ASN A 203 12.14 11.66 -13.52
CA ASN A 203 13.41 10.99 -13.23
C ASN A 203 13.71 9.88 -14.26
N ASN A 204 14.99 9.70 -14.61
CA ASN A 204 15.42 8.71 -15.59
C ASN A 204 15.99 7.44 -14.93
N PHE A 205 15.87 7.31 -13.61
CA PHE A 205 16.56 6.27 -12.84
C PHE A 205 15.60 5.35 -12.07
N SER A 206 14.30 5.66 -12.02
CA SER A 206 13.31 4.85 -11.31
C SER A 206 12.14 4.47 -12.22
N CYS A 207 11.56 3.28 -11.99
CA CYS A 207 10.49 2.72 -12.78
C CYS A 207 9.77 1.65 -11.94
N ASN A 208 8.44 1.62 -11.95
CA ASN A 208 7.65 0.56 -11.32
C ASN A 208 7.43 -0.67 -12.21
N SER A 209 7.96 -0.67 -13.43
CA SER A 209 7.79 -1.71 -14.47
C SER A 209 6.35 -1.98 -14.92
N ILE A 210 5.39 -1.13 -14.53
CA ILE A 210 4.00 -1.24 -14.99
C ILE A 210 3.90 -0.59 -16.36
N SER A 211 3.67 -1.40 -17.40
CA SER A 211 3.42 -0.90 -18.75
C SER A 211 1.98 -0.42 -18.94
N THR A 212 1.73 0.40 -19.96
CA THR A 212 0.36 0.82 -20.34
C THR A 212 -0.54 -0.37 -20.66
N LYS A 213 0.01 -1.45 -21.23
CA LYS A 213 -0.72 -2.70 -21.48
C LYS A 213 -1.12 -3.36 -20.17
N MET A 214 -0.18 -3.49 -19.24
CA MET A 214 -0.44 -4.09 -17.93
C MET A 214 -1.50 -3.31 -17.15
N PHE A 215 -1.40 -1.99 -17.18
CA PHE A 215 -2.37 -1.08 -16.56
C PHE A 215 -3.78 -1.25 -17.14
N LYS A 216 -3.89 -1.54 -18.44
CA LYS A 216 -5.18 -1.65 -19.14
C LYS A 216 -5.83 -3.03 -19.00
N GLU A 217 -5.04 -4.10 -19.13
CA GLU A 217 -5.56 -5.45 -19.40
C GLU A 217 -5.08 -6.51 -18.40
N ASP A 218 -3.92 -6.32 -17.74
CA ASP A 218 -3.29 -7.40 -16.95
C ASP A 218 -3.45 -7.23 -15.43
N GLY A 219 -4.41 -6.43 -14.97
CA GLY A 219 -4.72 -6.32 -13.54
C GLY A 219 -3.85 -5.35 -12.74
N TYR A 220 -3.26 -4.34 -13.40
CA TYR A 220 -2.42 -3.32 -12.75
C TYR A 220 -3.07 -1.92 -12.78
N THR A 221 -4.41 -1.85 -12.79
CA THR A 221 -5.14 -0.58 -12.82
C THR A 221 -5.22 0.02 -11.42
N ILE A 222 -4.27 0.89 -11.08
CA ILE A 222 -4.21 1.62 -9.79
C ILE A 222 -4.27 3.12 -10.07
N PHE A 223 -5.15 3.83 -9.40
CA PHE A 223 -5.29 5.29 -9.55
C PHE A 223 -4.57 5.99 -8.41
N GLY A 224 -3.63 6.88 -8.72
CA GLY A 224 -2.86 7.64 -7.74
C GLY A 224 -3.28 9.12 -7.71
N PHE A 225 -3.40 9.70 -6.52
CA PHE A 225 -3.72 11.11 -6.32
C PHE A 225 -2.82 11.72 -5.25
N GLU A 226 -2.09 12.76 -5.61
CA GLU A 226 -1.37 13.63 -4.66
C GLU A 226 -2.34 14.63 -4.05
N LEU A 227 -2.41 14.67 -2.72
CA LEU A 227 -3.25 15.63 -1.99
C LEU A 227 -2.42 16.74 -1.37
N SER A 228 -1.14 16.49 -1.10
CA SER A 228 -0.17 17.41 -0.52
C SER A 228 0.84 17.92 -1.56
N PRO A 229 1.24 19.20 -1.54
CA PRO A 229 2.27 19.73 -2.44
C PRO A 229 3.68 19.15 -2.18
N VAL A 230 3.92 18.53 -1.02
CA VAL A 230 5.19 17.84 -0.73
C VAL A 230 5.10 16.33 -0.95
N ALA A 231 4.01 15.80 -1.53
CA ALA A 231 3.74 14.36 -1.58
C ALA A 231 4.91 13.47 -2.06
N GLN A 232 5.78 13.99 -2.92
CA GLN A 232 6.92 13.26 -3.48
C GLN A 232 8.22 13.36 -2.64
N ASP A 233 8.35 14.33 -1.74
CA ASP A 233 9.56 14.55 -0.95
C ASP A 233 9.39 14.08 0.49
N ASN A 234 9.79 12.83 0.76
CA ASN A 234 9.70 12.22 2.09
C ASN A 234 10.57 12.91 3.17
N SER A 235 11.44 13.86 2.80
CA SER A 235 12.21 14.66 3.77
C SER A 235 11.42 15.87 4.29
N LEU A 236 10.40 16.31 3.56
CA LEU A 236 9.54 17.42 3.94
C LEU A 236 8.32 16.90 4.71
N PHE A 237 7.94 17.60 5.77
CA PHE A 237 6.81 17.26 6.63
C PHE A 237 5.79 18.39 6.62
N GLU A 238 4.51 18.06 6.47
CA GLU A 238 3.44 19.05 6.53
C GLU A 238 2.74 19.09 7.88
N LEU A 239 2.25 20.29 8.23
CA LEU A 239 1.38 20.45 9.37
C LEU A 239 0.12 19.61 9.19
N VAL A 240 -0.23 18.87 10.23
CA VAL A 240 -1.42 18.01 10.26
C VAL A 240 -2.66 18.86 10.02
N ARG A 241 -3.33 18.63 8.89
CA ARG A 241 -4.64 19.21 8.60
C ARG A 241 -5.70 18.15 8.87
N GLN A 242 -6.66 18.49 9.73
CA GLN A 242 -7.86 17.67 9.91
C GLN A 242 -8.74 17.81 8.68
N THR A 243 -9.15 16.68 8.11
CA THR A 243 -10.00 16.66 6.92
C THR A 243 -10.75 15.34 6.82
N ASN A 244 -11.90 15.40 6.15
CA ASN A 244 -12.64 14.23 5.75
C ASN A 244 -12.29 13.92 4.29
N ILE A 245 -11.99 12.66 4.02
CA ILE A 245 -11.64 12.19 2.69
C ILE A 245 -12.71 11.23 2.26
N SER A 246 -13.41 11.59 1.19
CA SER A 246 -14.39 10.70 0.58
C SER A 246 -14.03 10.38 -0.86
N VAL A 247 -14.30 9.15 -1.24
CA VAL A 247 -14.10 8.65 -2.60
C VAL A 247 -15.45 8.38 -3.22
N ARG A 248 -15.67 8.86 -4.45
CA ARG A 248 -16.82 8.54 -5.30
C ARG A 248 -16.35 8.02 -6.64
N LEU A 249 -17.06 7.04 -7.17
CA LEU A 249 -16.69 6.33 -8.40
C LEU A 249 -17.89 6.24 -9.33
N ASN A 250 -17.67 6.37 -10.63
CA ASN A 250 -18.70 6.14 -11.66
C ASN A 250 -18.25 5.05 -12.61
N PHE A 251 -19.19 4.22 -13.05
CA PHE A 251 -18.96 3.09 -13.95
C PHE A 251 -19.81 3.26 -15.21
N ARG A 252 -19.25 2.84 -16.34
CA ARG A 252 -20.00 2.74 -17.61
C ARG A 252 -20.96 1.56 -17.57
N ASP A 253 -20.45 0.45 -17.07
CA ASP A 253 -21.13 -0.84 -17.06
C ASP A 253 -21.49 -1.20 -15.61
N LYS A 254 -22.51 -2.04 -15.45
CA LYS A 254 -22.93 -2.51 -14.12
C LYS A 254 -21.80 -3.30 -13.46
N THR A 255 -21.55 -3.04 -12.17
CA THR A 255 -20.61 -3.82 -11.35
C THR A 255 -20.99 -5.31 -11.36
N PRO A 256 -20.00 -6.24 -11.27
CA PRO A 256 -20.23 -7.67 -11.38
C PRO A 256 -21.15 -8.22 -10.28
N GLN A 257 -21.79 -9.37 -10.51
CA GLN A 257 -22.75 -9.97 -9.58
C GLN A 257 -22.18 -10.28 -8.17
N GLY A 258 -20.87 -10.50 -8.05
CA GLY A 258 -20.21 -10.70 -6.77
C GLY A 258 -19.89 -9.41 -6.00
N GLY A 259 -20.14 -8.25 -6.59
CA GLY A 259 -19.70 -6.95 -6.06
C GLY A 259 -18.18 -6.76 -6.15
N LEU A 260 -17.73 -5.58 -5.77
CA LEU A 260 -16.33 -5.17 -5.78
C LEU A 260 -15.92 -4.65 -4.40
N TYR A 261 -14.63 -4.72 -4.09
CA TYR A 261 -14.03 -3.83 -3.10
C TYR A 261 -13.21 -2.77 -3.80
N CYS A 262 -13.36 -1.53 -3.35
CA CYS A 262 -12.37 -0.49 -3.58
C CYS A 262 -11.38 -0.51 -2.43
N VAL A 263 -10.13 -0.84 -2.71
CA VAL A 263 -9.01 -0.81 -1.76
C VAL A 263 -8.32 0.53 -1.91
N VAL A 264 -8.19 1.26 -0.81
CA VAL A 264 -7.57 2.57 -0.74
C VAL A 264 -6.38 2.52 0.19
N TYR A 265 -5.20 2.71 -0.39
CA TYR A 265 -3.94 2.85 0.33
C TYR A 265 -3.63 4.35 0.44
N ALA A 266 -3.39 4.85 1.65
CA ALA A 266 -3.12 6.25 1.92
C ALA A 266 -1.83 6.39 2.72
N GLU A 267 -1.04 7.40 2.38
CA GLU A 267 0.21 7.69 3.08
C GLU A 267 0.09 8.97 3.90
N PHE A 268 0.45 8.89 5.17
CA PHE A 268 0.37 9.98 6.12
C PHE A 268 1.75 10.31 6.65
N ASP A 269 1.98 11.58 6.89
CA ASP A 269 3.05 12.00 7.78
C ASP A 269 2.83 11.42 9.18
N GLN A 270 3.84 10.83 9.83
CA GLN A 270 3.74 10.42 11.23
C GLN A 270 5.06 10.63 11.94
N ILE A 271 4.99 10.87 13.25
CA ILE A 271 6.16 10.94 14.11
C ILE A 271 6.02 9.83 15.16
N PHE A 272 6.94 8.88 15.14
CA PHE A 272 7.17 7.97 16.25
C PHE A 272 8.17 8.62 17.19
N SER A 273 7.84 8.70 18.47
CA SER A 273 8.74 9.29 19.46
C SER A 273 9.14 8.29 20.52
N LEU A 274 10.33 8.47 21.09
CA LEU A 274 10.78 7.78 22.30
C LEU A 274 11.01 8.82 23.38
N ASP A 275 10.47 8.59 24.57
CA ASP A 275 10.82 9.41 25.73
C ASP A 275 12.24 9.09 26.26
N ALA A 276 12.71 9.84 27.25
CA ALA A 276 14.01 9.62 27.87
C ALA A 276 14.18 8.22 28.50
N LEU A 277 13.07 7.54 28.81
CA LEU A 277 13.03 6.18 29.34
C LEU A 277 12.86 5.12 28.23
N ARG A 278 12.91 5.54 26.95
CA ARG A 278 12.76 4.69 25.77
C ARG A 278 11.38 4.06 25.62
N ASN A 279 10.36 4.68 26.20
CA ASN A 279 8.97 4.30 25.96
C ASN A 279 8.50 4.88 24.61
N PRO A 280 7.86 4.07 23.76
CA PRO A 280 7.30 4.53 22.49
C PRO A 280 6.05 5.38 22.70
N ILE A 281 6.00 6.50 21.97
CA ILE A 281 4.86 7.41 21.89
C ILE A 281 4.49 7.53 20.42
N ILE A 282 3.25 7.17 20.10
CA ILE A 282 2.70 7.21 18.73
C ILE A 282 1.37 7.92 18.80
N ASP A 283 1.24 9.01 18.05
CA ASP A 283 -0.06 9.62 17.82
C ASP A 283 -0.88 8.69 16.91
N SER A 284 -1.99 8.18 17.43
CA SER A 284 -2.91 7.35 16.66
C SER A 284 -3.62 8.20 15.61
N ILE A 285 -3.41 7.88 14.34
CA ILE A 285 -4.17 8.44 13.22
C ILE A 285 -5.49 7.65 13.15
N VAL A 286 -6.59 8.20 13.67
CA VAL A 286 -7.94 7.56 13.69
C VAL A 286 -8.81 8.01 12.52
#